data_AF-A0A9X4HE78-F1
#
_entry.id   AF-A0A9X4HE78-F1
#
_cell.length_a   1.000
_cell.length_b   1.000
_cell.length_c   1.000
_cell.angle_alpha   90.00
_cell.angle_beta   90.00
_cell.angle_gamma   90.00
#
_symmetry.space_group_name_H-M   'P 1'
#
loop_
_entity.id
_entity.type
_entity.pdbx_description
1 polymer ?
#
loop_
_entity_poly.entity_id
_entity_poly.type
_entity_poly.pdbx_seq_one_letter_code
_entity_poly.pdbx_strand_id
1 'polypeptide(L)'
;MSFAVGLIAVAVFALLAPALQIMARARAWPLGPVTLLAIAALVSHGLGVALGIVAIPQFQYWDAASIFAFCVMAYVFAFGAVYKSVSLEILLGLVDRPGRTAPLSEIIERQVPDLFQGRIGILVDRGLVERVNSGLSATTAGRKMAAHVGRLRRAFGIGDTSLYDFSD
;
A
#
# COMPACT_ATOMS: atom_id res chain seq x y z
N MET A 1 23.32 5.77 -20.36
CA MET A 1 23.01 7.07 -19.72
C MET A 1 21.54 7.20 -19.36
N SER A 2 20.60 6.91 -20.27
CA SER A 2 19.15 6.99 -19.99
C SER A 2 18.69 6.06 -18.86
N PHE A 3 19.17 4.81 -18.80
CA PHE A 3 18.92 3.91 -17.66
C PHE A 3 19.39 4.48 -16.31
N ALA A 4 20.51 5.20 -16.29
CA ALA A 4 21.03 5.81 -15.05
C ALA A 4 20.09 6.92 -14.55
N VAL A 5 19.50 7.71 -15.46
CA VAL A 5 18.45 8.68 -15.10
C VAL A 5 17.22 7.99 -14.51
N GLY A 6 16.81 6.86 -15.09
CA GLY A 6 15.74 6.02 -14.53
C GLY A 6 16.08 5.54 -13.12
N LEU A 7 17.30 5.06 -12.87
CA LEU A 7 17.75 4.65 -11.53
C LEU A 7 17.82 5.81 -10.53
N ILE A 8 18.23 7.00 -10.97
CA ILE A 8 18.17 8.21 -10.14
C ILE A 8 16.72 8.52 -9.76
N ALA A 9 15.78 8.46 -10.71
CA ALA A 9 14.36 8.65 -10.43
C ALA A 9 13.83 7.60 -9.44
N VAL A 10 14.29 6.34 -9.53
CA VAL A 10 13.99 5.29 -8.54
C VAL A 10 14.52 5.65 -7.16
N ALA A 11 15.76 6.14 -7.05
CA ALA A 11 16.32 6.58 -5.77
C ALA A 11 15.51 7.75 -5.18
N VAL A 12 15.14 8.73 -6.00
CA VAL A 12 14.26 9.84 -5.57
C VAL A 12 12.91 9.31 -5.09
N PHE A 13 12.30 8.37 -5.82
CA PHE A 13 11.06 7.72 -5.38
C PHE A 13 11.22 6.98 -4.04
N ALA A 14 12.26 6.16 -3.90
CA ALA A 14 12.51 5.38 -2.70
C ALA A 14 12.73 6.23 -1.44
N LEU A 15 13.19 7.48 -1.60
CA LEU A 15 13.33 8.46 -0.52
C LEU A 15 12.04 9.28 -0.31
N LEU A 16 11.43 9.75 -1.40
CA LEU A 16 10.26 10.62 -1.36
C LEU A 16 9.04 9.87 -0.82
N ALA A 17 8.84 8.61 -1.20
CA ALA A 17 7.73 7.79 -0.76
C ALA A 17 7.63 7.70 0.78
N PRO A 18 8.64 7.22 1.52
CA PRO A 18 8.58 7.19 2.98
C PRO A 18 8.53 8.59 3.60
N ALA A 19 9.23 9.57 3.03
CA ALA A 19 9.20 10.95 3.52
C ALA A 19 7.77 11.54 3.49
N LEU A 20 7.03 11.33 2.39
CA LEU A 20 5.64 11.75 2.27
C LEU A 20 4.73 11.03 3.26
N GLN A 21 4.94 9.73 3.50
CA GLN A 21 4.18 8.99 4.52
C GLN A 21 4.43 9.53 5.93
N ILE A 22 5.69 9.78 6.29
CA ILE A 22 6.06 10.31 7.60
C ILE A 22 5.48 11.71 7.79
N MET A 23 5.61 12.57 6.79
CA MET A 23 5.06 13.93 6.84
C MET A 23 3.53 13.93 6.92
N ALA A 24 2.86 13.08 6.14
CA ALA A 24 1.41 12.95 6.17
C ALA A 24 0.92 12.50 7.55
N ARG A 25 1.63 11.58 8.22
CA ARG A 25 1.33 11.17 9.60
C ARG A 25 1.56 12.32 10.58
N ALA A 26 2.72 12.98 10.51
CA ALA A 26 3.06 14.07 11.41
C ALA A 26 2.13 15.29 11.28
N ARG A 27 1.56 15.51 10.09
CA ARG A 27 0.67 16.63 9.78
C ARG A 27 -0.80 16.24 9.63
N ALA A 28 -1.17 15.01 9.99
CA ALA A 28 -2.53 14.47 9.88
C ALA A 28 -3.20 14.75 8.51
N TRP A 29 -2.48 14.56 7.41
CA TRP A 29 -3.03 14.77 6.08
C TRP A 29 -4.15 13.76 5.77
N PRO A 30 -5.24 14.17 5.10
CA PRO A 30 -6.36 13.28 4.78
C PRO A 30 -6.06 12.30 3.62
N LEU A 31 -4.79 12.18 3.22
CA LEU A 31 -4.36 11.37 2.08
C LEU A 31 -4.02 9.94 2.51
N GLY A 32 -4.52 8.97 1.75
CA GLY A 32 -4.22 7.56 1.97
C GLY A 32 -2.78 7.20 1.56
N PRO A 33 -2.17 6.17 2.17
CA PRO A 33 -0.81 5.75 1.82
C PRO A 33 -0.60 5.45 0.33
N VAL A 34 -1.59 4.85 -0.34
CA VAL A 34 -1.52 4.55 -1.79
C VAL A 34 -1.49 5.83 -2.62
N THR A 35 -2.26 6.84 -2.24
CA THR A 35 -2.28 8.15 -2.91
C THR A 35 -0.91 8.83 -2.79
N LEU A 36 -0.29 8.77 -1.61
CA LEU A 36 1.05 9.34 -1.41
C LEU A 36 2.13 8.59 -2.22
N LEU A 37 2.03 7.26 -2.36
CA LEU A 37 2.90 6.49 -3.25
C LEU A 37 2.73 6.90 -4.72
N ALA A 38 1.48 7.09 -5.16
CA ALA A 38 1.21 7.54 -6.53
C ALA A 38 1.78 8.95 -6.79
N ILE A 39 1.63 9.87 -5.82
CA ILE A 39 2.23 11.21 -5.89
C ILE A 39 3.76 11.10 -5.97
N ALA A 40 4.39 10.31 -5.10
CA ALA A 40 5.84 10.10 -5.13
C ALA A 40 6.30 9.56 -6.49
N ALA A 41 5.61 8.56 -7.04
CA ALA A 41 5.95 7.97 -8.33
C ALA A 41 5.85 9.00 -9.46
N LEU A 42 4.76 9.78 -9.50
CA LEU A 42 4.55 10.80 -10.53
C LEU A 42 5.61 11.89 -10.46
N VAL A 43 5.90 12.40 -9.25
CA VAL A 43 6.89 13.46 -9.04
C VAL A 43 8.29 12.97 -9.41
N SER A 44 8.69 11.80 -8.92
CA SER A 44 10.03 11.25 -9.21
C SER A 44 10.22 10.93 -10.69
N HIS A 45 9.20 10.37 -11.35
CA HIS A 45 9.24 10.12 -12.79
C HIS A 45 9.36 11.42 -13.57
N GLY A 46 8.51 12.41 -13.27
CA GLY A 46 8.52 13.71 -13.94
C GLY A 46 9.86 14.42 -13.81
N LEU A 47 10.44 14.44 -12.60
CA LEU A 47 11.76 15.02 -12.34
C LEU A 47 12.87 14.26 -13.09
N GLY A 48 12.83 12.93 -13.07
CA GLY A 48 13.79 12.11 -13.81
C GLY A 48 13.75 12.37 -15.32
N VAL A 49 12.55 12.41 -15.90
CA VAL A 49 12.35 12.70 -17.33
C VAL A 49 12.84 14.12 -17.66
N ALA A 50 12.48 15.13 -16.86
CA ALA A 50 12.94 16.49 -17.06
C ALA A 50 14.48 16.60 -17.03
N LEU A 51 15.11 15.95 -16.04
CA LEU A 51 16.57 15.87 -15.95
C LEU A 51 17.17 15.18 -17.18
N GLY A 52 16.58 14.05 -17.62
CA GLY A 52 17.03 13.31 -18.79
C GLY A 52 17.01 14.14 -20.07
N ILE A 53 15.91 14.88 -20.30
CA ILE A 53 15.74 15.76 -21.48
C ILE A 53 16.80 16.86 -21.50
N VAL A 54 17.11 17.47 -20.35
CA VAL A 54 18.05 18.60 -20.29
C VAL A 54 19.52 18.15 -20.29
N ALA A 55 19.83 17.01 -19.66
CA ALA A 55 21.21 16.58 -19.44
C ALA A 55 21.74 15.60 -20.50
N ILE A 56 20.87 14.95 -21.28
CA ILE A 56 21.27 13.89 -22.22
C ILE A 56 20.85 14.27 -23.66
N PRO A 57 21.79 14.59 -24.56
CA PRO A 57 21.51 15.02 -25.94
C PRO A 57 20.70 14.02 -26.79
N GLN A 58 20.68 12.75 -26.41
CA GLN A 58 19.90 11.68 -27.06
C GLN A 58 19.16 10.86 -26.01
N PHE A 59 18.36 11.54 -25.18
CA PHE A 59 17.63 10.88 -24.10
C PHE A 59 16.64 9.84 -24.65
N GLN A 60 16.86 8.58 -24.27
CA GLN A 60 15.96 7.47 -24.60
C GLN A 60 14.94 7.33 -23.47
N TYR A 61 13.76 7.93 -23.65
CA TYR A 61 12.71 7.95 -22.64
C TYR A 61 12.31 6.54 -22.17
N TRP A 62 12.14 5.60 -23.11
CA TRP A 62 11.66 4.26 -22.80
C TRP A 62 12.67 3.44 -21.97
N ASP A 63 13.96 3.65 -22.17
CA ASP A 63 15.02 3.04 -21.35
C ASP A 63 14.91 3.52 -19.89
N ALA A 64 14.76 4.83 -19.68
CA ALA A 64 14.60 5.40 -18.35
C ALA A 64 13.28 5.00 -17.68
N ALA A 65 12.19 5.02 -18.45
CA ALA A 65 10.85 4.70 -17.96
C ALA A 65 10.68 3.22 -17.61
N SER A 66 11.30 2.32 -18.36
CA SER A 66 11.20 0.87 -18.12
C SER A 66 11.85 0.47 -16.80
N ILE A 67 13.09 0.91 -16.53
CA ILE A 67 13.76 0.62 -15.26
C ILE A 67 13.04 1.27 -14.08
N PHE A 68 12.56 2.50 -14.26
CA PHE A 68 11.78 3.19 -13.24
C PHE A 68 10.50 2.43 -12.90
N ALA A 69 9.69 2.10 -13.92
CA ALA A 69 8.43 1.40 -13.75
C ALA A 69 8.64 0.03 -13.09
N PHE A 70 9.64 -0.73 -13.53
CA PHE A 70 9.96 -2.04 -12.93
C PHE A 70 10.26 -1.91 -11.42
N CYS A 71 11.19 -1.03 -11.05
CA CYS A 71 11.59 -0.86 -9.65
C CYS A 71 10.46 -0.29 -8.78
N VAL A 72 9.70 0.69 -9.29
CA VAL A 72 8.55 1.27 -8.56
C VAL A 72 7.46 0.23 -8.37
N MET A 73 7.14 -0.58 -9.39
CA MET A 73 6.17 -1.66 -9.26
C MET A 73 6.64 -2.70 -8.25
N ALA A 74 7.91 -3.12 -8.31
CA ALA A 74 8.49 -4.03 -7.32
C ALA A 74 8.38 -3.46 -5.88
N TYR A 75 8.66 -2.16 -5.71
CA TYR A 75 8.50 -1.49 -4.42
C TYR A 75 7.04 -1.46 -3.97
N VAL A 76 6.09 -1.12 -4.85
CA VAL A 76 4.66 -1.10 -4.52
C VAL A 76 4.16 -2.49 -4.12
N PHE A 77 4.63 -3.53 -4.80
CA PHE A 77 4.36 -4.92 -4.42
C PHE A 77 4.96 -5.25 -3.05
N ALA A 78 6.23 -4.93 -2.79
CA ALA A 78 6.85 -5.16 -1.49
C ALA A 78 6.12 -4.40 -0.37
N PHE A 79 5.76 -3.13 -0.60
CA PHE A 79 5.02 -2.32 0.35
C PHE A 79 3.63 -2.88 0.65
N GLY A 80 2.89 -3.26 -0.39
CA GLY A 80 1.52 -3.75 -0.26
C GLY A 80 1.44 -5.17 0.29
N ALA A 81 2.26 -6.07 -0.22
CA ALA A 81 2.20 -7.50 0.07
C ALA A 81 3.07 -7.93 1.24
N VAL A 82 4.24 -7.30 1.45
CA VAL A 82 5.21 -7.72 2.49
C VAL A 82 5.08 -6.84 3.73
N TYR A 83 5.26 -5.54 3.58
CA TYR A 83 5.35 -4.62 4.73
C TYR A 83 4.02 -4.37 5.45
N LYS A 84 2.90 -4.69 4.82
CA LYS A 84 1.56 -4.64 5.43
C LYS A 84 0.92 -6.01 5.60
N SER A 85 1.71 -7.08 5.52
CA SER A 85 1.21 -8.43 5.75
C SER A 85 0.91 -8.64 7.23
N VAL A 86 -0.23 -9.29 7.50
CA VAL A 86 -0.61 -9.73 8.84
C VAL A 86 0.47 -10.65 9.44
N SER A 87 1.06 -11.52 8.62
CA SER A 87 2.12 -12.44 9.04
C SER A 87 3.36 -11.71 9.56
N LEU A 88 3.79 -10.61 8.90
CA LEU A 88 4.90 -9.81 9.38
C LEU A 88 4.56 -9.10 10.69
N GLU A 89 3.35 -8.57 10.84
CA GLU A 89 2.93 -7.92 12.09
C GLU A 89 2.90 -8.91 13.26
N ILE A 90 2.40 -10.14 13.04
CA ILE A 90 2.47 -11.22 14.05
C ILE A 90 3.94 -11.51 14.41
N LEU A 91 4.81 -11.68 13.42
CA LEU A 91 6.23 -11.97 13.65
C LEU A 91 6.93 -10.86 14.45
N LEU A 92 6.72 -9.60 14.09
CA LEU A 92 7.29 -8.46 14.82
C LEU A 92 6.74 -8.40 16.24
N GLY A 93 5.44 -8.61 16.43
CA GLY A 93 4.83 -8.67 17.76
C GLY A 93 5.35 -9.81 18.63
N LEU A 94 5.84 -10.91 18.04
CA LEU A 94 6.53 -11.97 18.77
C LEU A 94 7.97 -11.57 19.12
N VAL A 95 8.71 -10.98 18.17
CA VAL A 95 10.12 -10.59 18.36
C VAL A 95 10.29 -9.60 19.53
N ASP A 96 9.32 -8.71 19.73
CA ASP A 96 9.35 -7.68 20.78
C ASP A 96 9.03 -8.23 22.19
N ARG A 97 8.60 -9.49 22.32
CA ARG A 97 8.23 -10.10 23.60
C ARG A 97 9.43 -10.78 24.29
N PRO A 98 9.47 -10.78 25.64
CA PRO A 98 10.38 -11.63 26.39
C PRO A 98 10.23 -13.10 25.99
N GLY A 99 11.33 -13.75 25.61
CA GLY A 99 11.31 -15.15 25.15
C GLY A 99 10.84 -15.37 23.72
N ARG A 100 10.40 -14.32 23.01
CA ARG A 100 9.96 -14.36 21.59
C ARG A 100 8.80 -15.33 21.31
N THR A 101 7.96 -15.56 22.30
CA THR A 101 6.83 -16.50 22.22
C THR A 101 5.54 -15.85 22.72
N ALA A 102 4.41 -16.36 22.22
CA ALA A 102 3.09 -16.03 22.70
C ALA A 102 2.17 -17.24 22.46
N PRO A 103 1.21 -17.51 23.37
CA PRO A 103 0.16 -18.48 23.09
C PRO A 103 -0.72 -17.97 21.94
N LEU A 104 -1.19 -18.90 21.10
CA LEU A 104 -2.00 -18.58 19.93
C LEU A 104 -3.28 -17.80 20.29
N SER A 105 -3.91 -18.13 21.41
CA SER A 105 -5.10 -17.43 21.90
C SER A 105 -4.84 -15.95 22.12
N GLU A 106 -3.67 -15.57 22.63
CA GLU A 106 -3.35 -14.16 22.86
C GLU A 106 -3.15 -13.38 21.55
N ILE A 107 -2.57 -14.03 20.52
CA ILE A 107 -2.43 -13.43 19.18
C ILE A 107 -3.82 -13.19 18.58
N ILE A 108 -4.72 -14.18 18.68
CA ILE A 108 -6.08 -14.10 18.12
C ILE A 108 -6.96 -13.12 18.89
N GLU A 109 -6.85 -13.04 20.21
CA GLU A 109 -7.77 -12.24 21.04
C GLU A 109 -7.37 -10.76 21.14
N ARG A 110 -6.10 -10.43 20.92
CA ARG A 110 -5.61 -9.04 21.04
C ARG A 110 -5.10 -8.50 19.71
N GLN A 111 -4.10 -9.16 19.13
CA GLN A 111 -3.36 -8.62 18.00
C GLN A 111 -4.20 -8.60 16.70
N VAL A 112 -4.99 -9.66 16.47
CA VAL A 112 -5.86 -9.76 15.29
C VAL A 112 -7.01 -8.74 15.34
N PRO A 113 -7.75 -8.56 16.45
CA PRO A 113 -8.77 -7.52 16.55
C PRO A 113 -8.25 -6.12 16.29
N ASP A 114 -7.09 -5.74 16.85
CA ASP A 114 -6.52 -4.41 16.68
C ASP A 114 -6.20 -4.11 15.20
N LEU A 115 -5.67 -5.11 14.48
CA LEU A 115 -5.43 -5.08 13.03
C LEU A 115 -6.70 -4.77 12.22
N PHE A 116 -7.84 -5.32 12.62
CA PHE A 116 -9.11 -5.16 11.92
C PHE A 116 -9.89 -3.93 12.39
N GLN A 117 -9.77 -3.53 13.65
CA GLN A 117 -10.45 -2.35 14.18
C GLN A 117 -10.03 -1.06 13.45
N GLY A 118 -8.74 -0.89 13.18
CA GLY A 118 -8.25 0.26 12.40
C GLY A 118 -8.83 0.30 10.98
N ARG A 119 -8.99 -0.86 10.35
CA ARG A 119 -9.59 -0.96 9.00
C ARG A 119 -11.09 -0.65 9.03
N ILE A 120 -11.81 -1.12 10.04
CA ILE A 120 -13.22 -0.79 10.25
C ILE A 120 -13.39 0.71 10.49
N GLY A 121 -12.52 1.32 11.31
CA GLY A 121 -12.50 2.76 11.54
C GLY A 121 -12.42 3.54 10.23
N ILE A 122 -11.48 3.19 9.34
CA ILE A 122 -11.34 3.83 8.02
C ILE A 122 -12.61 3.71 7.18
N LEU A 123 -13.31 2.57 7.22
CA LEU A 123 -14.56 2.38 6.47
C LEU A 123 -15.69 3.25 7.03
N VAL A 124 -15.74 3.42 8.36
CA VAL A 124 -16.70 4.28 9.04
C VAL A 124 -16.40 5.76 8.77
N ASP A 125 -15.15 6.18 8.94
CA ASP A 125 -14.71 7.57 8.72
C ASP A 125 -14.95 8.04 7.28
N ARG A 126 -14.87 7.11 6.32
CA ARG A 126 -15.15 7.38 4.90
C ARG A 126 -16.64 7.28 4.54
N GLY A 127 -17.53 7.04 5.51
CA GLY A 127 -18.97 6.91 5.29
C GLY A 127 -19.36 5.72 4.43
N LEU A 128 -18.50 4.69 4.34
CA LEU A 128 -18.76 3.47 3.56
C LEU A 128 -19.50 2.43 4.40
N VAL A 129 -19.32 2.48 5.71
CA VAL A 129 -19.97 1.64 6.70
C VAL A 129 -20.51 2.53 7.81
N GLU A 130 -21.65 2.17 8.38
CA GLU A 130 -22.26 2.81 9.54
C GLU A 130 -22.39 1.80 10.68
N ARG A 131 -22.28 2.27 11.93
CA ARG A 131 -22.53 1.44 13.11
C ARG A 131 -24.02 1.42 13.39
N VAL A 132 -24.61 0.23 13.44
CA VAL A 132 -26.03 0.03 13.73
C VAL A 132 -26.15 -0.97 14.89
N ASN A 133 -26.67 -0.52 16.03
CA ASN A 133 -26.69 -1.28 17.28
C ASN A 133 -25.28 -1.79 17.66
N SER A 134 -25.13 -3.11 17.82
CA SER A 134 -23.86 -3.79 18.06
C SER A 134 -23.12 -4.20 16.77
N GLY A 135 -23.63 -3.83 15.59
CA GLY A 135 -23.13 -4.29 14.30
C GLY A 135 -22.67 -3.17 13.36
N LEU A 136 -22.32 -3.60 12.14
CA LEU A 136 -21.88 -2.73 11.04
C LEU A 136 -22.79 -2.96 9.83
N SER A 137 -23.24 -1.88 9.20
CA SER A 137 -24.04 -1.90 7.98
C SER A 137 -23.32 -1.16 6.86
N ALA A 138 -23.33 -1.71 5.64
CA ALA A 138 -22.75 -1.03 4.49
C ALA A 138 -23.70 0.09 4.00
N THR A 139 -23.18 1.32 3.87
CA THR A 139 -23.96 2.44 3.31
C THR A 139 -24.20 2.25 1.81
N THR A 140 -25.05 3.08 1.21
CA THR A 140 -25.24 3.08 -0.26
C THR A 140 -23.93 3.33 -1.01
N ALA A 141 -23.08 4.21 -0.49
CA ALA A 141 -21.75 4.47 -1.05
C ALA A 141 -20.84 3.24 -0.91
N GLY A 142 -20.83 2.61 0.27
CA GLY A 142 -20.11 1.37 0.52
C GLY A 142 -20.50 0.25 -0.44
N ARG A 143 -21.80 0.01 -0.63
CA ARG A 143 -22.32 -1.01 -1.56
C ARG A 143 -21.92 -0.72 -3.01
N LYS A 144 -22.01 0.54 -3.46
CA LYS A 144 -21.58 0.93 -4.81
C LYS A 144 -20.09 0.69 -5.04
N MET A 145 -19.26 1.05 -4.06
CA MET A 145 -17.81 0.84 -4.14
C MET A 145 -17.46 -0.65 -4.11
N ALA A 146 -18.06 -1.43 -3.20
CA ALA A 146 -17.87 -2.87 -3.12
C ALA A 146 -18.29 -3.57 -4.41
N ALA A 147 -19.41 -3.16 -5.03
CA ALA A 147 -19.85 -3.69 -6.31
C ALA A 147 -18.86 -3.38 -7.45
N HIS A 148 -18.28 -2.18 -7.46
CA HIS A 148 -17.28 -1.80 -8.45
C HIS A 148 -15.99 -2.63 -8.31
N VAL A 149 -15.43 -2.68 -7.10
CA VAL A 149 -14.22 -3.45 -6.81
C VAL A 149 -14.46 -4.95 -7.02
N GLY A 150 -15.64 -5.46 -6.64
CA GLY A 150 -16.02 -6.85 -6.86
C GLY A 150 -16.05 -7.23 -8.34
N ARG A 151 -16.48 -6.33 -9.24
CA ARG A 151 -16.39 -6.58 -10.70
C ARG A 151 -14.94 -6.68 -11.16
N LEU A 152 -14.06 -5.80 -10.66
CA LEU A 152 -12.64 -5.85 -11.00
C LEU A 152 -12.01 -7.15 -10.51
N ARG A 153 -12.26 -7.55 -9.27
CA ARG A 153 -11.76 -8.82 -8.72
C ARG A 153 -12.14 -10.02 -9.59
N ARG A 154 -13.43 -10.11 -9.98
CA ARG A 154 -13.90 -11.15 -10.90
C ARG A 154 -13.23 -11.11 -12.27
N ALA A 155 -12.99 -9.94 -12.83
CA ALA A 155 -12.28 -9.80 -14.10
C ALA A 155 -10.83 -10.35 -14.02
N PHE A 156 -10.21 -10.28 -12.84
CA PHE A 156 -8.89 -10.88 -12.58
C PHE A 156 -8.95 -12.33 -12.09
N GLY A 157 -10.12 -12.99 -12.13
CA GLY A 157 -10.28 -14.36 -11.62
C GLY A 157 -10.16 -14.48 -10.09
N ILE A 158 -10.15 -13.36 -9.38
CA ILE A 158 -10.13 -13.30 -7.91
C ILE A 158 -11.59 -13.43 -7.46
N GLY A 159 -12.01 -14.67 -7.17
CA GLY A 159 -13.35 -14.99 -6.68
C GLY A 159 -13.59 -14.58 -5.22
N ASP A 160 -14.46 -15.31 -4.53
CA ASP A 160 -14.71 -15.14 -3.09
C ASP A 160 -13.61 -15.76 -2.21
N THR A 161 -12.59 -16.37 -2.82
CA THR A 161 -11.42 -16.87 -2.11
C THR A 161 -10.68 -15.70 -1.45
N SER A 162 -10.42 -15.87 -0.16
CA SER A 162 -9.62 -14.94 0.63
C SER A 162 -8.18 -14.95 0.11
N LEU A 163 -7.46 -13.83 0.26
CA LEU A 163 -5.99 -13.81 0.13
C LEU A 163 -5.28 -14.76 1.12
N TYR A 164 -6.04 -15.30 2.08
CA TYR A 164 -5.62 -16.26 3.11
C TYR A 164 -6.33 -17.61 3.01
N ASP A 165 -6.96 -17.92 1.86
CA ASP A 165 -7.54 -19.23 1.62
C ASP A 165 -6.40 -20.23 1.34
N PHE A 166 -5.71 -20.63 2.40
CA PHE A 166 -4.81 -21.77 2.38
C PHE A 166 -5.72 -23.00 2.52
N SER A 167 -5.97 -23.69 1.41
CA SER A 167 -6.43 -25.07 1.47
C SER A 167 -5.41 -25.86 2.30
N ASP A 168 -5.87 -26.47 3.40
CA ASP A 168 -5.09 -27.39 4.25
C ASP A 168 -4.45 -28.53 3.44
#